data_AF-A0A452R2W0-F1
#
_entry.id   AF-A0A452R2W0-F1
#
_cell.length_a   1.000
_cell.length_b   1.000
_cell.length_c   1.000
_cell.angle_alpha   90.00
_cell.angle_beta   90.00
_cell.angle_gamma   90.00
#
_symmetry.space_group_name_H-M   'P 1'
#
loop_
_entity.id
_entity.type
_entity.pdbx_description
1 polymer ?
#
loop_
_entity_poly.entity_id
_entity_poly.type
_entity_poly.pdbx_seq_one_letter_code
_entity_poly.pdbx_strand_id
1 'polypeptide(L)'
;MCFYSNIQEMRARHKDAFLKKHNLKLGFMSAFVKASAFALQEQPVVNAVIDDATKEVVYRDYIDISVAVATPRGLVVPVIRNVEAMNYADIERTISELGEKARKNELAIEDMDGGTFTISNGGVFGSLFGTPIINPPQSAILGMHAIFDRPVAVGGKVGTITANVLAARR
;
A
#
# COMPACT_ATOMS: atom_id res chain seq x y z
N MET A 1 -10.22 4.83 -10.01
CA MET A 1 -9.11 5.36 -10.84
C MET A 1 -8.42 6.46 -10.03
N CYS A 2 -7.10 6.47 -9.92
CA CYS A 2 -6.38 7.53 -9.23
C CYS A 2 -5.38 8.21 -10.20
N PHE A 3 -5.43 9.53 -10.28
CA PHE A 3 -4.55 10.32 -11.12
C PHE A 3 -3.19 10.51 -10.44
N TYR A 4 -2.12 10.15 -11.14
CA TYR A 4 -0.76 10.11 -10.59
C TYR A 4 0.02 11.41 -10.80
N SER A 5 -0.49 12.37 -11.57
CA SER A 5 0.22 13.59 -11.95
C SER A 5 0.78 14.35 -10.74
N ASN A 6 -0.05 14.58 -9.72
CA ASN A 6 0.32 15.40 -8.57
C ASN A 6 1.35 14.68 -7.67
N ILE A 7 1.21 13.36 -7.48
CA ILE A 7 2.15 12.59 -6.67
C ILE A 7 3.49 12.40 -7.40
N GLN A 8 3.48 12.28 -8.73
CA GLN A 8 4.71 12.27 -9.54
C GLN A 8 5.45 13.58 -9.44
N GLU A 9 4.73 14.71 -9.53
CA GLU A 9 5.31 16.04 -9.39
C GLU A 9 5.89 16.26 -7.98
N MET A 10 5.15 15.89 -6.93
CA MET A 10 5.64 15.93 -5.55
C MET A 10 6.94 15.14 -5.41
N ARG A 11 6.96 13.90 -5.92
CA ARG A 11 8.17 13.07 -5.91
C ARG A 11 9.31 13.70 -6.69
N ALA A 12 9.05 14.25 -7.88
CA ALA A 12 10.07 14.88 -8.72
C ALA A 12 10.72 16.08 -8.03
N ARG A 13 9.94 16.90 -7.32
CA ARG A 13 10.42 18.08 -6.59
C ARG A 13 11.21 17.73 -5.33
N HIS A 14 10.85 16.64 -4.63
CA HIS A 14 11.39 16.36 -3.30
C HIS A 14 12.35 15.16 -3.22
N LYS A 15 12.46 14.31 -4.25
CA LYS A 15 13.26 13.07 -4.21
C LYS A 15 14.72 13.27 -3.77
N ASP A 16 15.38 14.32 -4.25
CA ASP A 16 16.82 14.51 -4.03
C ASP A 16 17.08 15.07 -2.63
N ALA A 17 16.25 16.02 -2.19
CA ALA A 17 16.28 16.54 -0.82
C ALA A 17 15.94 15.44 0.20
N PHE A 18 14.95 14.59 -0.11
CA PHE A 18 14.57 13.47 0.73
C PHE A 18 15.70 12.44 0.85
N LEU A 19 16.34 12.08 -0.28
CA LEU A 19 17.50 11.19 -0.30
C LEU A 19 18.64 11.75 0.54
N LYS A 20 18.97 13.05 0.38
CA LYS A 20 20.05 13.70 1.15
C LYS A 20 19.77 13.71 2.65
N LYS A 21 18.51 13.92 3.07
CA LYS A 21 18.14 14.03 4.49
C LYS A 21 17.99 12.69 5.18
N HIS A 22 17.39 11.69 4.51
CA HIS A 22 16.99 10.44 5.13
C HIS A 22 17.80 9.22 4.67
N ASN A 23 18.65 9.39 3.64
CA ASN A 23 19.36 8.32 2.95
C ASN A 23 18.42 7.21 2.42
N LEU A 24 17.22 7.60 1.99
CA LEU A 24 16.17 6.72 1.49
C LEU A 24 15.61 7.26 0.17
N LYS A 25 15.18 6.37 -0.72
CA LYS A 25 14.50 6.77 -1.95
C LYS A 25 13.05 7.11 -1.63
N LEU A 26 12.58 8.28 -2.07
CA LEU A 26 11.17 8.62 -1.99
C LEU A 26 10.38 7.80 -3.01
N GLY A 27 9.61 6.84 -2.51
CA GLY A 27 8.71 5.99 -3.28
C GLY A 27 7.32 6.60 -3.44
N PHE A 28 6.43 5.82 -4.06
CA PHE A 28 5.00 6.13 -4.07
C PHE A 28 4.26 5.39 -2.96
N MET A 29 4.81 4.26 -2.47
CA MET A 29 4.12 3.37 -1.53
C MET A 29 3.82 4.07 -0.20
N SER A 30 4.72 4.92 0.31
CA SER A 30 4.45 5.67 1.54
C SER A 30 3.20 6.55 1.45
N ALA A 31 2.88 7.10 0.28
CA ALA A 31 1.65 7.86 0.08
C ALA A 31 0.39 6.97 0.11
N PHE A 32 0.43 5.79 -0.51
CA PHE A 32 -0.70 4.85 -0.48
C PHE A 32 -0.90 4.27 0.91
N VAL A 33 0.18 3.87 1.58
CA VAL A 33 0.15 3.39 2.97
C VAL A 33 -0.42 4.45 3.90
N LYS A 34 0.03 5.72 3.79
CA LYS A 34 -0.50 6.80 4.63
C LYS A 34 -1.94 7.18 4.30
N ALA A 35 -2.32 7.18 3.02
CA ALA A 35 -3.69 7.42 2.60
C ALA A 35 -4.65 6.30 3.04
N SER A 36 -4.21 5.04 2.96
CA SER A 36 -4.95 3.90 3.49
C SER A 36 -5.12 4.00 5.01
N ALA A 37 -4.07 4.35 5.75
CA ALA A 37 -4.19 4.56 7.19
C ALA A 37 -5.20 5.66 7.54
N PHE A 38 -5.15 6.80 6.85
CA PHE A 38 -6.13 7.88 7.02
C PHE A 38 -7.56 7.41 6.74
N ALA A 39 -7.78 6.70 5.64
CA ALA A 39 -9.10 6.15 5.30
C ALA A 39 -9.60 5.10 6.31
N LEU A 40 -8.71 4.29 6.87
CA LEU A 40 -9.04 3.29 7.89
C LEU A 40 -9.39 3.93 9.24
N GLN A 41 -8.80 5.09 9.58
CA GLN A 41 -9.21 5.88 10.75
C GLN A 41 -10.62 6.47 10.57
N GLU A 42 -10.93 6.98 9.37
CA GLU A 42 -12.28 7.50 9.06
C GLU A 42 -13.33 6.41 8.91
N GLN A 43 -12.93 5.19 8.53
CA GLN A 43 -13.81 4.03 8.34
C GLN A 43 -13.33 2.82 9.15
N PRO A 44 -13.47 2.83 10.49
CA PRO A 44 -12.96 1.77 11.38
C PRO A 44 -13.49 0.37 11.06
N VAL A 45 -14.68 0.28 10.47
CA VAL A 45 -15.31 -0.99 10.07
C VAL A 45 -14.50 -1.75 9.00
N VAL A 46 -13.67 -1.06 8.22
CA VAL A 46 -12.77 -1.69 7.25
C VAL A 46 -11.51 -2.24 7.93
N ASN A 47 -11.12 -1.63 9.05
CA ASN A 47 -10.00 -2.08 9.90
C ASN A 47 -10.39 -3.22 10.87
N ALA A 48 -11.69 -3.42 11.06
CA ALA A 48 -12.24 -4.49 11.89
C ALA A 48 -12.12 -5.87 11.21
N VAL A 49 -12.28 -6.93 11.98
CA VAL A 49 -12.42 -8.31 11.45
C VAL A 49 -13.64 -8.99 12.05
N ILE A 50 -14.13 -10.01 11.37
CA ILE A 50 -15.17 -10.89 11.90
C ILE A 50 -14.47 -12.09 12.53
N ASP A 51 -14.69 -12.31 13.82
CA ASP A 51 -14.24 -13.53 14.48
C ASP A 51 -15.15 -14.68 14.05
N ASP A 52 -14.57 -15.68 13.40
CA ASP A 52 -15.34 -16.82 12.88
C ASP A 52 -15.93 -17.72 13.96
N ALA A 53 -15.34 -17.75 15.16
CA ALA A 53 -15.78 -18.56 16.28
C ALA A 53 -16.93 -17.90 17.05
N THR A 54 -16.81 -16.60 17.35
CA THR A 54 -17.84 -15.87 18.12
C THR A 54 -18.88 -15.18 17.24
N LYS A 55 -18.62 -15.03 15.94
CA LYS A 55 -19.42 -14.24 14.97
C LYS A 55 -19.53 -12.77 15.36
N GLU A 56 -18.59 -12.26 16.15
CA GLU A 56 -18.53 -10.87 16.57
C GLU A 56 -17.60 -10.05 15.67
N VAL A 57 -17.85 -8.73 15.60
CA VAL A 57 -16.97 -7.80 14.90
C VAL A 57 -15.95 -7.26 15.88
N VAL A 58 -14.68 -7.57 15.64
CA VAL A 58 -13.54 -7.12 16.45
C VAL A 58 -12.95 -5.86 15.81
N TYR A 59 -13.17 -4.72 16.47
CA TYR A 59 -12.56 -3.45 16.11
C TYR A 59 -11.13 -3.36 16.65
N ARG A 60 -10.27 -2.65 15.92
CA ARG A 60 -8.87 -2.41 16.29
C ARG A 60 -8.56 -0.93 16.28
N ASP A 61 -7.87 -0.48 17.32
CA ASP A 61 -7.48 0.92 17.52
C ASP A 61 -6.10 1.24 16.91
N TYR A 62 -5.44 0.23 16.34
CA TYR A 62 -4.16 0.34 15.63
C TYR A 62 -4.32 -0.02 14.16
N ILE A 63 -3.44 0.49 13.30
CA ILE A 63 -3.47 0.24 11.87
C ILE A 63 -2.17 -0.42 11.43
N ASP A 64 -2.22 -1.73 11.23
CA ASP A 64 -1.13 -2.53 10.71
C ASP A 64 -1.39 -2.84 9.24
N ILE A 65 -0.58 -2.30 8.34
CA ILE A 65 -0.77 -2.49 6.90
C ILE A 65 0.22 -3.54 6.39
N SER A 66 -0.31 -4.66 5.91
CA SER A 66 0.45 -5.66 5.18
C SER A 66 0.75 -5.18 3.76
N VAL A 67 1.99 -5.33 3.30
CA VAL A 67 2.39 -4.92 1.95
C VAL A 67 2.95 -6.12 1.20
N ALA A 68 2.34 -6.47 0.07
CA ALA A 68 2.81 -7.59 -0.74
C ALA A 68 4.14 -7.25 -1.44
N VAL A 69 5.16 -8.09 -1.21
CA VAL A 69 6.51 -7.96 -1.78
C VAL A 69 6.82 -9.20 -2.62
N ALA A 70 7.25 -8.96 -3.86
CA ALA A 70 7.72 -10.02 -4.75
C ALA A 70 9.16 -10.42 -4.42
N THR A 71 9.40 -11.72 -4.29
CA THR A 71 10.72 -12.32 -4.05
C THR A 71 11.00 -13.43 -5.06
N PRO A 72 12.26 -13.87 -5.21
CA PRO A 72 12.58 -15.01 -6.09
C PRO A 72 11.86 -16.32 -5.71
N ARG A 73 11.44 -16.49 -4.46
CA ARG A 73 10.71 -17.68 -3.97
C ARG A 73 9.18 -17.56 -4.04
N GLY A 74 8.68 -16.42 -4.49
CA GLY A 74 7.25 -16.13 -4.56
C GLY A 74 6.88 -14.82 -3.88
N LEU A 75 5.60 -14.69 -3.54
CA LEU A 75 5.05 -13.50 -2.90
C LEU A 75 5.04 -13.68 -1.38
N VAL A 76 5.59 -12.70 -0.66
CA VAL A 76 5.51 -12.61 0.80
C VAL A 76 4.79 -11.32 1.19
N VAL A 77 4.16 -11.30 2.36
CA VAL A 77 3.27 -10.22 2.77
C VAL A 77 3.64 -9.76 4.20
N PRO A 78 4.79 -9.05 4.36
CA PRO A 78 5.18 -8.53 5.65
C PRO A 78 4.27 -7.36 6.10
N VAL A 79 4.29 -7.09 7.41
CA VAL A 79 3.41 -6.12 8.08
C VAL A 79 4.19 -4.87 8.49
N ILE A 80 3.68 -3.71 8.10
CA ILE A 80 4.11 -2.41 8.62
C ILE A 80 3.19 -2.05 9.79
N ARG A 81 3.75 -1.96 11.00
CA ARG A 81 2.96 -1.81 12.23
C ARG A 81 2.75 -0.36 12.62
N ASN A 82 1.58 -0.05 13.17
CA ASN A 82 1.21 1.27 13.72
C ASN A 82 1.41 2.43 12.73
N VAL A 83 0.93 2.25 11.49
CA VAL A 83 1.14 3.20 10.37
C VAL A 83 0.53 4.58 10.65
N GLU A 84 -0.49 4.66 11.50
CA GLU A 84 -1.11 5.91 11.93
C GLU A 84 -0.11 6.87 12.58
N ALA A 85 0.86 6.35 13.33
CA ALA A 85 1.88 7.13 14.02
C ALA A 85 3.12 7.45 13.16
N MET A 86 3.29 6.77 12.02
CA MET A 86 4.49 6.89 11.18
C MET A 86 4.44 8.10 10.24
N ASN A 87 5.59 8.73 9.99
CA ASN A 87 5.74 9.68 8.89
C ASN A 87 6.15 8.98 7.58
N TYR A 88 6.20 9.71 6.45
CA TYR A 88 6.57 9.13 5.15
C TYR A 88 7.97 8.48 5.13
N ALA A 89 8.94 9.05 5.83
CA ALA A 89 10.30 8.50 5.90
C ALA A 89 10.37 7.23 6.73
N ASP A 90 9.60 7.13 7.81
CA ASP A 90 9.52 5.91 8.61
C ASP A 90 8.91 4.79 7.77
N ILE A 91 7.84 5.07 7.01
CA ILE A 91 7.19 4.09 6.15
C ILE A 91 8.15 3.60 5.05
N GLU A 92 8.82 4.50 4.33
CA GLU A 92 9.79 4.10 3.29
C GLU A 92 10.97 3.30 3.87
N ARG A 93 11.42 3.65 5.10
CA ARG A 93 12.46 2.91 5.80
C ARG A 93 12.02 1.46 6.06
N THR A 94 10.87 1.29 6.69
CA THR A 94 10.33 -0.03 7.04
C THR A 94 10.06 -0.87 5.79
N ILE A 95 9.53 -0.27 4.71
CA ILE A 95 9.36 -0.96 3.42
C ILE A 95 10.71 -1.42 2.85
N SER A 96 11.73 -0.56 2.92
CA SER A 96 13.08 -0.91 2.44
C SER A 96 13.68 -2.06 3.23
N GLU A 97 13.60 -2.01 4.56
CA GLU A 97 14.12 -3.04 5.46
C GLU A 97 13.40 -4.39 5.26
N LEU A 98 12.06 -4.39 5.25
CA LEU A 98 11.26 -5.59 5.00
C LEU A 98 11.51 -6.14 3.59
N GLY A 99 11.67 -5.27 2.58
CA GLY A 99 11.98 -5.66 1.21
C GLY A 99 13.38 -6.26 1.06
N GLU A 100 14.36 -5.83 1.86
CA GLU A 100 15.69 -6.46 1.93
C GLU A 100 15.64 -7.81 2.62
N LYS A 101 15.01 -7.90 3.81
CA LYS A 101 14.79 -9.18 4.50
C LYS A 101 14.06 -10.19 3.62
N ALA A 102 13.00 -9.76 2.91
CA ALA A 102 12.23 -10.59 2.00
C ALA A 102 13.10 -11.19 0.89
N ARG A 103 13.95 -10.37 0.26
CA ARG A 103 14.86 -10.82 -0.80
C ARG A 103 15.95 -11.77 -0.29
N LYS A 104 16.39 -11.60 0.96
CA LYS A 104 17.37 -12.48 1.62
C LYS A 104 16.75 -13.74 2.24
N ASN A 105 15.42 -13.85 2.28
CA ASN A 105 14.69 -14.89 3.00
C ASN A 105 14.94 -14.86 4.53
N GLU A 106 15.10 -13.66 5.08
CA GLU A 106 15.35 -13.40 6.51
C GLU A 106 14.12 -12.83 7.21
N LEU A 107 12.94 -12.88 6.58
CA LEU A 107 11.69 -12.49 7.23
C LEU A 107 11.36 -13.48 8.33
N ALA A 108 11.19 -12.97 9.53
CA ALA A 108 10.70 -13.75 10.66
C ALA A 108 9.19 -13.98 10.54
N ILE A 109 8.64 -14.93 11.29
CA ILE A 109 7.19 -15.19 11.27
C ILE A 109 6.45 -13.96 11.80
N GLU A 110 7.02 -13.29 12.79
CA GLU A 110 6.51 -12.08 13.42
C GLU A 110 6.49 -10.87 12.46
N ASP A 111 7.34 -10.87 11.43
CA ASP A 111 7.32 -9.84 10.38
C ASP A 111 6.10 -10.02 9.44
N MET A 112 5.46 -11.20 9.43
CA MET A 112 4.33 -11.54 8.56
C MET A 112 3.00 -11.74 9.32
N ASP A 113 3.07 -11.96 10.63
CA ASP A 113 1.90 -12.24 11.45
C ASP A 113 1.04 -11.00 11.73
N GLY A 114 -0.27 -11.18 11.69
CA GLY A 114 -1.28 -10.14 11.90
C GLY A 114 -1.59 -9.29 10.66
N GLY A 115 -1.57 -7.97 10.85
CA GLY A 115 -2.06 -7.01 9.85
C GLY A 115 -3.59 -6.87 9.87
N THR A 116 -4.07 -5.66 9.63
CA THR A 116 -5.50 -5.31 9.62
C THR A 116 -6.00 -5.00 8.22
N PHE A 117 -5.09 -4.62 7.32
CA PHE A 117 -5.39 -4.29 5.93
C PHE A 117 -4.22 -4.67 5.03
N THR A 118 -4.48 -5.10 3.80
CA THR A 118 -3.42 -5.42 2.82
C THR A 118 -3.38 -4.43 1.67
N ILE A 119 -2.17 -4.03 1.25
CA ILE A 119 -1.90 -3.38 -0.03
C ILE A 119 -1.09 -4.33 -0.90
N SER A 120 -1.58 -4.62 -2.11
CA SER A 120 -0.89 -5.43 -3.11
C SER A 120 -0.65 -4.62 -4.37
N ASN A 121 0.61 -4.55 -4.83
CA ASN A 121 0.97 -3.81 -6.03
C ASN A 121 1.28 -4.75 -7.19
N GLY A 122 0.23 -5.18 -7.91
CA GLY A 122 0.37 -5.95 -9.15
C GLY A 122 0.87 -5.13 -10.34
N GLY A 123 0.92 -3.80 -10.20
CA GLY A 123 1.42 -2.90 -11.24
C GLY A 123 2.90 -3.08 -11.57
N VAL A 124 3.70 -3.61 -10.66
CA VAL A 124 5.11 -3.95 -10.94
C VAL A 124 5.25 -5.04 -12.01
N PHE A 125 4.20 -5.83 -12.24
CA PHE A 125 4.13 -6.85 -13.28
C PHE A 125 3.35 -6.40 -14.52
N GLY A 126 2.99 -5.11 -14.62
CA GLY A 126 2.23 -4.58 -15.76
C GLY A 126 0.73 -4.87 -15.73
N SER A 127 0.17 -5.35 -14.61
CA SER A 127 -1.26 -5.63 -14.50
C SER A 127 -2.09 -4.37 -14.69
N LEU A 128 -3.06 -4.40 -15.62
CA LEU A 128 -3.95 -3.28 -15.93
C LEU A 128 -5.10 -3.13 -14.93
N PHE A 129 -5.62 -4.27 -14.46
CA PHE A 129 -6.74 -4.40 -13.54
C PHE A 129 -6.81 -5.85 -13.03
N GLY A 130 -7.37 -6.06 -11.85
CA GLY A 130 -7.55 -7.37 -11.24
C GLY A 130 -8.38 -7.27 -9.97
N THR A 131 -8.90 -8.41 -9.54
CA THR A 131 -9.67 -8.57 -8.29
C THR A 131 -8.75 -9.13 -7.21
N PRO A 132 -8.21 -8.29 -6.30
CA PRO A 132 -7.34 -8.77 -5.23
C PRO A 132 -8.10 -9.74 -4.32
N ILE A 133 -7.39 -10.72 -3.79
CA ILE A 133 -7.92 -11.70 -2.83
C ILE A 133 -7.54 -11.24 -1.42
N ILE A 134 -8.53 -11.20 -0.53
CA ILE A 134 -8.35 -10.82 0.87
C ILE A 134 -7.38 -11.82 1.52
N ASN A 135 -6.50 -11.32 2.38
CA ASN A 135 -5.61 -12.14 3.22
C ASN A 135 -6.28 -12.37 4.58
N PRO A 136 -6.91 -13.55 4.85
CA PRO A 136 -7.59 -13.78 6.12
C PRO A 136 -6.62 -13.64 7.31
N PRO A 137 -7.07 -13.15 8.48
CA PRO A 137 -8.46 -12.84 8.86
C PRO A 137 -8.93 -11.42 8.47
N GLN A 138 -8.16 -10.67 7.68
CA GLN A 138 -8.45 -9.28 7.35
C GLN A 138 -9.78 -9.12 6.62
N SER A 139 -10.39 -7.95 6.71
CA SER A 139 -11.66 -7.66 6.03
C SER A 139 -11.51 -6.95 4.69
N ALA A 140 -10.33 -6.44 4.33
CA ALA A 140 -10.18 -5.77 3.04
C ALA A 140 -8.74 -5.76 2.49
N ILE A 141 -8.66 -5.57 1.17
CA ILE A 141 -7.39 -5.44 0.43
C ILE A 141 -7.49 -4.36 -0.65
N LEU A 142 -6.43 -3.56 -0.79
CA LEU A 142 -6.23 -2.61 -1.88
C LEU A 142 -5.24 -3.16 -2.92
N GLY A 143 -5.74 -3.39 -4.13
CA GLY A 143 -4.95 -3.71 -5.30
C GLY A 143 -4.54 -2.45 -6.08
N MET A 144 -3.24 -2.17 -6.13
CA MET A 144 -2.63 -1.18 -7.00
C MET A 144 -2.21 -1.83 -8.33
N HIS A 145 -2.59 -1.19 -9.43
CA HIS A 145 -2.28 -1.65 -10.79
C HIS A 145 -1.27 -0.74 -11.47
N ALA A 146 -0.80 -1.15 -12.65
CA ALA A 146 0.21 -0.43 -13.38
C ALA A 146 -0.27 0.97 -13.78
N ILE A 147 0.71 1.86 -13.86
CA ILE A 147 0.52 3.27 -14.15
C ILE A 147 0.64 3.44 -15.66
N PHE A 148 -0.40 3.96 -16.30
CA PHE A 148 -0.42 4.20 -17.73
C PHE A 148 -0.98 5.58 -18.04
N ASP A 149 -0.51 6.15 -19.14
CA ASP A 149 -1.09 7.34 -19.73
C ASP A 149 -2.45 6.99 -20.34
N ARG A 150 -3.50 7.71 -19.92
CA ARG A 150 -4.87 7.51 -20.41
C ARG A 150 -5.48 8.83 -20.88
N PRO A 151 -6.34 8.81 -21.92
CA PRO A 151 -7.13 9.98 -22.30
C PRO A 151 -8.20 10.25 -21.24
N VAL A 152 -8.28 11.48 -20.75
CA VAL A 152 -9.22 11.95 -19.73
C VAL A 152 -9.82 13.29 -20.16
N ALA A 153 -11.11 13.48 -19.91
CA ALA A 153 -11.76 14.77 -20.13
C ALA A 153 -11.41 15.73 -18.96
N VAL A 154 -10.73 16.83 -19.27
CA VAL A 154 -10.36 17.90 -18.33
C VAL A 154 -10.92 19.22 -18.86
N GLY A 155 -11.86 19.83 -18.13
CA GLY A 155 -12.46 21.11 -18.55
C GLY A 155 -13.11 21.05 -19.94
N GLY A 156 -13.71 19.92 -20.31
CA GLY A 156 -14.38 19.72 -21.61
C GLY A 156 -13.44 19.41 -22.77
N LYS A 157 -12.12 19.29 -22.55
CA LYS A 157 -11.14 18.87 -23.57
C LYS A 157 -10.53 17.52 -23.21
N VAL A 158 -10.21 16.71 -24.21
CA VAL A 158 -9.48 15.45 -23.98
C VAL A 158 -7.99 15.75 -23.86
N GLY A 159 -7.40 15.35 -22.74
CA GLY A 159 -5.97 15.41 -22.50
C GLY A 159 -5.43 14.07 -21.99
N THR A 160 -4.13 13.87 -22.07
CA THR A 160 -3.48 12.67 -21.54
C THR A 160 -3.12 12.87 -20.08
N ILE A 161 -3.56 11.98 -19.20
CA ILE A 161 -3.20 11.97 -17.77
C ILE A 161 -2.65 10.58 -17.39
N THR A 162 -1.54 10.59 -16.68
CA THR A 162 -0.96 9.38 -16.07
C THR A 162 -1.79 8.94 -14.87
N ALA A 163 -2.27 7.69 -14.89
CA ALA A 163 -3.19 7.18 -13.87
C ALA A 163 -2.98 5.70 -13.59
N ASN A 164 -3.39 5.27 -12.39
CA ASN A 164 -3.51 3.86 -12.06
C ASN A 164 -4.97 3.47 -11.76
N VAL A 165 -5.24 2.18 -11.84
CA VAL A 165 -6.51 1.61 -11.38
C VAL A 165 -6.30 1.06 -9.97
N LEU A 166 -7.19 1.47 -9.06
CA LEU A 166 -7.28 0.91 -7.72
C LEU A 166 -8.47 -0.04 -7.71
N ALA A 167 -8.27 -1.24 -7.19
CA ALA A 167 -9.35 -2.19 -6.90
C ALA A 167 -9.35 -2.45 -5.40
N ALA A 168 -10.50 -2.31 -4.75
CA ALA A 168 -10.67 -2.67 -3.35
C ALA A 168 -11.62 -3.86 -3.28
N ARG A 169 -11.32 -4.80 -2.38
CA ARG A 169 -12.24 -5.87 -2.00
C ARG A 169 -12.45 -5.80 -0.50
N ARG A 170 -13.70 -5.92 -0.07
CA ARG A 170 -14.15 -6.07 1.32
C ARG A 170 -14.95 -7.36 1.43
#